data_AF-A0A9K3IEH7-F1
#
_entry.id   AF-A0A9K3IEH7-F1
#
_cell.length_a   1.000
_cell.length_b   1.000
_cell.length_c   1.000
_cell.angle_alpha   90.00
_cell.angle_beta   90.00
_cell.angle_gamma   90.00
#
_symmetry.space_group_name_H-M   'P 1'
#
loop_
_entity.id
_entity.type
_entity.pdbx_description
1 polymer ?
#
loop_
_entity_poly.entity_id
_entity_poly.type
_entity_poly.pdbx_seq_one_letter_code
_entity_poly.pdbx_strand_id
1 'polypeptide(L)'
;MKHLKAMRVQDLCGLMGNIIGIVALLGTAPTFELSRLFAEYLGDQMLAVVCKHYEDVRLLESYQKNGKLNPDFALHMFAKELGQSIDGRYLVLCIEDIRACEVDKDVEGKLLFPDPTLPDGSRPAGFLGYAVNMINIEADHSDTKTDSGCGLRETLFYRLFGDTQVYETRDDMKRAISCIKDGAVSMDGGILRGNGAVSLGCLEPDVIFPVVPATNQISEKDTQVLKRYRELKSKLKETVAKLVKKRKSRESDLKRFYERRDLYAKYFTRDPSVSSNSTPSYDMHP
;
A
#
# COMPACT_ATOMS: atom_id res chain seq x y z
N MET A 1 -6.51 30.41 -0.66
CA MET A 1 -7.35 30.39 0.57
C MET A 1 -8.87 30.41 0.33
N LYS A 2 -9.43 31.01 -0.74
CA LYS A 2 -10.90 31.00 -0.97
C LYS A 2 -11.45 29.70 -1.58
N HIS A 3 -10.61 28.85 -2.19
CA HIS A 3 -11.05 27.60 -2.86
C HIS A 3 -10.90 26.32 -2.03
N LEU A 4 -10.00 26.30 -1.03
CA LEU A 4 -9.99 25.31 0.07
C LEU A 4 -11.33 25.16 0.83
N LYS A 5 -12.25 26.12 0.69
CA LYS A 5 -13.60 26.06 1.29
C LYS A 5 -14.61 25.24 0.46
N ALA A 6 -14.28 24.83 -0.76
CA ALA A 6 -15.19 24.11 -1.65
C ALA A 6 -15.01 22.58 -1.64
N MET A 7 -13.83 22.06 -1.29
CA MET A 7 -13.69 20.66 -0.87
C MET A 7 -14.14 20.54 0.58
N ARG A 8 -15.05 19.60 0.88
CA ARG A 8 -15.37 19.35 2.29
C ARG A 8 -14.10 18.87 2.97
N VAL A 9 -13.85 19.31 4.20
CA VAL A 9 -12.72 18.85 5.02
C VAL A 9 -12.66 17.30 5.09
N GLN A 10 -13.81 16.63 4.99
CA GLN A 10 -13.93 15.17 4.85
C GLN A 10 -13.31 14.59 3.56
N ASP A 11 -13.44 15.27 2.43
CA ASP A 11 -12.92 14.82 1.13
C ASP A 11 -11.38 14.98 1.09
N LEU A 12 -10.84 16.01 1.75
CA LEU A 12 -9.40 16.23 1.95
C LEU A 12 -8.78 15.17 2.89
N CYS A 13 -9.48 14.89 4.00
CA CYS A 13 -9.07 13.88 4.97
C CYS A 13 -9.17 12.45 4.40
N GLY A 14 -10.08 12.22 3.45
CA GLY A 14 -10.20 10.97 2.70
C GLY A 14 -9.09 10.78 1.67
N LEU A 15 -8.74 11.83 0.92
CA LEU A 15 -7.66 11.80 -0.07
C LEU A 15 -6.29 11.48 0.57
N MET A 16 -5.93 12.21 1.64
CA MET A 16 -4.66 12.02 2.33
C MET A 16 -4.62 10.77 3.22
N GLY A 17 -5.78 10.25 3.62
CA GLY A 17 -5.87 9.02 4.44
C GLY A 17 -5.57 7.74 3.66
N ASN A 18 -5.65 7.80 2.32
CA ASN A 18 -5.64 6.61 1.45
C ASN A 18 -4.37 6.49 0.59
N ILE A 19 -3.57 7.56 0.50
CA ILE A 19 -2.22 7.54 -0.08
C ILE A 19 -1.26 7.04 1.00
N ILE A 20 -0.53 5.96 0.69
CA ILE A 20 0.49 5.40 1.56
C ILE A 20 1.78 6.23 1.46
N GLY A 21 2.17 6.63 0.26
CA GLY A 21 3.36 7.45 0.01
C GLY A 21 3.85 7.35 -1.42
N ILE A 22 5.07 7.80 -1.66
CA ILE A 22 5.78 7.67 -2.95
C ILE A 22 6.82 6.57 -2.79
N VAL A 23 7.01 5.70 -3.81
CA VAL A 23 7.91 4.54 -3.74
C VAL A 23 9.28 4.88 -3.15
N ALA A 24 9.93 5.96 -3.60
CA ALA A 24 11.23 6.40 -3.12
C ALA A 24 11.31 6.65 -1.60
N LEU A 25 10.18 6.93 -0.94
CA LEU A 25 10.09 7.24 0.49
C LEU A 25 9.53 6.08 1.33
N LEU A 26 9.14 4.96 0.72
CA LEU A 26 8.58 3.82 1.46
C LEU A 26 9.65 2.81 1.92
N GLY A 27 10.88 3.00 1.49
CA GLY A 27 12.00 2.16 1.86
C GLY A 27 13.31 2.93 1.84
N THR A 28 14.32 2.32 2.45
CA THR A 28 15.69 2.83 2.49
C THR A 28 16.65 1.76 1.98
N ALA A 29 17.77 2.22 1.44
CA ALA A 29 18.85 1.35 1.01
C ALA A 29 19.99 1.34 2.06
N PRO A 30 20.74 0.24 2.18
CA PRO A 30 21.81 0.11 3.17
C PRO A 30 23.07 0.91 2.80
N THR A 31 23.32 1.11 1.51
CA THR A 31 24.44 1.93 1.03
C THR A 31 24.00 2.85 -0.11
N PHE A 32 24.80 3.87 -0.38
CA PHE A 32 24.55 4.81 -1.47
C PHE A 32 24.60 4.11 -2.84
N GLU A 33 25.53 3.18 -3.02
CA GLU A 33 25.72 2.42 -4.26
C GLU A 33 24.49 1.57 -4.58
N LEU A 34 23.96 0.85 -3.58
CA LEU A 34 22.73 0.07 -3.74
C LEU A 34 21.52 0.97 -3.98
N SER A 35 21.45 2.11 -3.29
CA SER A 35 20.37 3.08 -3.52
C SER A 35 20.33 3.57 -4.97
N ARG A 36 21.48 4.02 -5.47
CA ARG A 36 21.66 4.48 -6.85
C ARG A 36 21.33 3.38 -7.85
N LEU A 37 21.84 2.18 -7.63
CA LEU A 37 21.62 1.03 -8.50
C LEU A 37 20.14 0.64 -8.60
N PHE A 38 19.44 0.60 -7.45
CA PHE A 38 18.01 0.30 -7.42
C PHE A 38 17.16 1.41 -8.03
N ALA A 39 17.54 2.67 -7.85
CA ALA A 39 16.87 3.79 -8.48
C ALA A 39 17.01 3.76 -10.01
N GLU A 40 18.20 3.47 -10.53
CA GLU A 40 18.44 3.29 -11.97
C GLU A 40 17.68 2.06 -12.51
N TYR A 41 17.62 0.98 -11.74
CA TYR A 41 16.83 -0.19 -12.08
C TYR A 41 15.33 0.13 -12.18
N LEU A 42 14.76 0.84 -11.21
CA LEU A 42 13.33 1.15 -11.18
C LEU A 42 12.90 2.29 -12.12
N GLY A 43 13.79 3.26 -12.37
CA GLY A 43 13.50 4.44 -13.18
C GLY A 43 12.30 5.22 -12.64
N ASP A 44 11.38 5.60 -13.52
CA ASP A 44 10.17 6.39 -13.18
C ASP A 44 9.28 5.75 -12.10
N GLN A 45 9.41 4.44 -11.86
CA GLN A 45 8.66 3.77 -10.79
C GLN A 45 9.06 4.28 -9.40
N MET A 46 10.22 4.92 -9.25
CA MET A 46 10.63 5.62 -8.03
C MET A 46 9.66 6.72 -7.61
N LEU A 47 9.00 7.37 -8.59
CA LEU A 47 8.05 8.46 -8.38
C LEU A 47 6.59 7.97 -8.31
N ALA A 48 6.34 6.66 -8.36
CA ALA A 48 4.99 6.14 -8.33
C ALA A 48 4.31 6.44 -6.99
N VAL A 49 3.06 6.91 -7.06
CA VAL A 49 2.19 7.12 -5.89
C VAL A 49 1.62 5.78 -5.48
N VAL A 50 1.74 5.42 -4.21
CA VAL A 50 1.23 4.17 -3.67
C VAL A 50 -0.04 4.45 -2.89
N CYS A 51 -1.13 3.78 -3.26
CA CYS A 51 -2.43 3.83 -2.61
C CYS A 51 -2.80 2.47 -2.02
N LYS A 52 -3.79 2.46 -1.14
CA LYS A 52 -4.31 1.19 -0.63
C LYS A 52 -5.20 0.49 -1.65
N HIS A 53 -6.29 1.13 -2.07
CA HIS A 53 -7.28 0.53 -2.98
C HIS A 53 -7.31 1.22 -4.35
N TYR A 54 -7.74 0.51 -5.39
CA TYR A 54 -8.00 1.12 -6.71
C TYR A 54 -9.08 2.22 -6.65
N GLU A 55 -10.07 2.08 -5.77
CA GLU A 55 -11.13 3.09 -5.60
C GLU A 55 -10.56 4.46 -5.20
N ASP A 56 -9.41 4.48 -4.52
CA ASP A 56 -8.71 5.68 -4.09
C ASP A 56 -8.07 6.44 -5.25
N VAL A 57 -7.77 5.77 -6.37
CA VAL A 57 -7.18 6.40 -7.57
C VAL A 57 -8.11 7.47 -8.13
N ARG A 58 -9.43 7.25 -8.04
CA ARG A 58 -10.45 8.20 -8.49
C ARG A 58 -10.45 9.50 -7.68
N LEU A 59 -9.86 9.47 -6.49
CA LEU A 59 -9.68 10.65 -5.67
C LEU A 59 -8.48 11.48 -6.14
N LEU A 60 -7.53 10.90 -6.88
CA LEU A 60 -6.30 11.60 -7.30
C LEU A 60 -6.50 12.46 -8.55
N GLU A 61 -7.33 12.01 -9.50
CA GLU A 61 -7.65 12.74 -10.73
C GLU A 61 -9.11 12.56 -11.13
N SER A 62 -9.63 13.54 -11.87
CA SER A 62 -10.89 13.40 -12.59
C SER A 62 -10.75 13.89 -14.03
N TYR A 63 -11.52 13.25 -14.91
CA TYR A 63 -11.55 13.56 -16.33
C TYR A 63 -12.92 14.07 -16.72
N GLN A 64 -12.96 15.11 -17.54
CA GLN A 64 -14.17 15.63 -18.17
C GLN A 64 -14.71 14.62 -19.19
N LYS A 65 -15.98 14.79 -19.60
CA LYS A 65 -16.62 13.89 -20.60
C LYS A 65 -15.88 13.84 -21.96
N ASN A 66 -15.10 14.86 -22.27
CA ASN A 66 -14.27 14.93 -23.47
C ASN A 66 -12.90 14.23 -23.30
N GLY A 67 -12.66 13.56 -22.17
CA GLY A 67 -11.41 12.88 -21.84
C GLY A 67 -10.28 13.82 -21.39
N LYS A 68 -10.53 15.13 -21.24
CA LYS A 68 -9.52 16.07 -20.71
C LYS A 68 -9.47 16.00 -19.19
N LEU A 69 -8.26 16.07 -18.66
CA LEU A 69 -8.02 16.21 -17.24
C LEU A 69 -8.72 17.47 -16.70
N ASN A 70 -9.34 17.33 -15.53
CA ASN A 70 -9.91 18.46 -14.80
C ASN A 70 -8.82 19.08 -13.89
N PRO A 71 -8.29 20.28 -14.21
CA PRO A 71 -7.21 20.89 -13.45
C PRO A 71 -7.64 21.39 -12.06
N ASP A 72 -8.94 21.54 -11.83
CA ASP A 72 -9.49 22.02 -10.56
C ASP A 72 -9.97 20.83 -9.70
N PHE A 73 -9.24 19.72 -9.72
CA PHE A 73 -9.55 18.53 -8.92
C PHE A 73 -8.30 17.96 -8.23
N ALA A 74 -8.46 17.55 -6.97
CA ALA A 74 -7.53 16.73 -6.21
C ALA A 74 -6.04 17.16 -6.29
N LEU A 75 -5.13 16.27 -6.69
CA LEU A 75 -3.68 16.54 -6.69
C LEU A 75 -3.32 17.75 -7.56
N HIS A 76 -3.99 17.93 -8.70
CA HIS A 76 -3.77 19.07 -9.59
C HIS A 76 -4.22 20.39 -8.96
N MET A 77 -5.35 20.37 -8.23
CA MET A 77 -5.79 21.52 -7.45
C MET A 77 -4.77 21.88 -6.36
N PHE A 78 -4.27 20.88 -5.63
CA PHE A 78 -3.26 21.09 -4.59
C PHE A 78 -1.96 21.67 -5.13
N ALA A 79 -1.45 21.11 -6.23
CA ALA A 79 -0.26 21.63 -6.89
C ALA A 79 -0.46 23.11 -7.26
N LYS A 80 -1.58 23.43 -7.90
CA LYS A 80 -1.93 24.81 -8.30
C LYS A 80 -2.04 25.76 -7.11
N GLU A 81 -2.59 25.31 -5.99
CA GLU A 81 -2.65 26.11 -4.75
C GLU A 81 -1.26 26.38 -4.14
N LEU A 82 -0.30 25.47 -4.36
CA LEU A 82 1.11 25.65 -4.01
C LEU A 82 1.91 26.42 -5.07
N GLY A 83 1.26 26.91 -6.13
CA GLY A 83 1.92 27.59 -7.25
C GLY A 83 2.73 26.66 -8.15
N GLN A 84 2.46 25.35 -8.10
CA GLN A 84 3.09 24.29 -8.88
C GLN A 84 2.12 23.73 -9.93
N SER A 85 2.65 22.99 -10.90
CA SER A 85 1.88 22.15 -11.82
C SER A 85 2.37 20.71 -11.75
N ILE A 86 1.46 19.75 -11.97
CA ILE A 86 1.83 18.35 -12.22
C ILE A 86 1.66 18.14 -13.71
N ASP A 87 2.77 18.10 -14.42
CA ASP A 87 2.80 17.94 -15.87
C ASP A 87 3.12 16.50 -16.25
N GLY A 88 2.41 15.98 -17.26
CA GLY A 88 2.60 14.61 -17.75
C GLY A 88 1.79 13.56 -16.99
N ARG A 89 2.15 12.29 -17.21
CA ARG A 89 1.51 11.15 -16.55
C ARG A 89 2.38 10.69 -15.39
N TYR A 90 1.76 10.24 -14.32
CA TYR A 90 2.43 9.59 -13.21
C TYR A 90 1.81 8.21 -12.95
N LEU A 91 2.60 7.32 -12.35
CA LEU A 91 2.17 5.96 -12.04
C LEU A 91 1.51 5.92 -10.66
N VAL A 92 0.42 5.15 -10.55
CA VAL A 92 -0.22 4.83 -9.27
C VAL A 92 -0.22 3.32 -9.07
N LEU A 93 0.21 2.87 -7.89
CA LEU A 93 0.25 1.46 -7.49
C LEU A 93 -0.67 1.23 -6.30
N CYS A 94 -1.67 0.35 -6.46
CA CYS A 94 -2.61 0.02 -5.39
C CYS A 94 -2.23 -1.32 -4.76
N ILE A 95 -1.86 -1.33 -3.48
CA ILE A 95 -1.29 -2.55 -2.86
C ILE A 95 -2.29 -3.71 -2.72
N GLU A 96 -3.59 -3.42 -2.67
CA GLU A 96 -4.65 -4.46 -2.62
C GLU A 96 -4.84 -5.18 -3.96
N ASP A 97 -4.50 -4.52 -5.06
CA ASP A 97 -4.62 -5.06 -6.42
C ASP A 97 -3.31 -5.74 -6.88
N ILE A 98 -2.27 -5.71 -6.04
CA ILE A 98 -1.02 -6.40 -6.27
C ILE A 98 -1.10 -7.80 -5.66
N ARG A 99 -0.86 -8.82 -6.48
CA ARG A 99 -0.71 -10.19 -5.98
C ARG A 99 0.54 -10.27 -5.11
N ALA A 100 0.36 -10.67 -3.85
CA ALA A 100 1.46 -10.90 -2.94
C ALA A 100 2.32 -12.10 -3.39
N CYS A 101 3.62 -12.02 -3.13
CA CYS A 101 4.54 -13.15 -3.25
C CYS A 101 4.21 -14.20 -2.18
N GLU A 102 3.90 -15.42 -2.62
CA GLU A 102 3.57 -16.55 -1.76
C GLU A 102 4.83 -17.36 -1.40
N VAL A 103 5.74 -16.72 -0.66
CA VAL A 103 6.94 -17.37 -0.12
C VAL A 103 7.03 -17.15 1.39
N ASP A 104 7.66 -18.11 2.07
CA ASP A 104 7.92 -18.00 3.49
C ASP A 104 8.83 -16.80 3.78
N LYS A 105 8.77 -16.33 5.03
CA LYS A 105 9.59 -15.21 5.49
C LYS A 105 10.44 -15.61 6.67
N ASP A 106 11.61 -15.00 6.77
CA ASP A 106 12.43 -15.11 7.96
C ASP A 106 11.87 -14.26 9.12
N VAL A 107 12.59 -14.30 10.25
CA VAL A 107 12.24 -13.54 11.47
C VAL A 107 12.31 -12.02 11.28
N GLU A 108 13.03 -11.54 10.26
CA GLU A 108 13.16 -10.13 9.89
C GLU A 108 12.11 -9.72 8.84
N GLY A 109 11.27 -10.66 8.39
CA GLY A 109 10.26 -10.44 7.36
C GLY A 109 10.83 -10.35 5.94
N LYS A 110 12.05 -10.83 5.69
CA LYS A 110 12.62 -11.00 4.34
C LYS A 110 12.06 -12.27 3.70
N LEU A 111 11.94 -12.24 2.38
CA LEU A 111 11.37 -13.34 1.60
C LEU A 111 12.41 -14.45 1.41
N LEU A 112 12.05 -15.70 1.73
CA LEU A 112 12.93 -16.86 1.65
C LEU A 112 12.90 -17.44 0.24
N PHE A 113 13.75 -16.90 -0.63
CA PHE A 113 13.99 -17.45 -1.96
C PHE A 113 15.10 -18.52 -1.93
N PRO A 114 15.02 -19.55 -2.78
CA PRO A 114 16.16 -20.44 -2.99
C PRO A 114 17.32 -19.66 -3.62
N ASP A 115 18.55 -20.06 -3.28
CA ASP A 115 19.72 -19.57 -3.99
C ASP A 115 19.66 -19.95 -5.48
N PRO A 116 20.11 -19.08 -6.39
CA PRO A 116 20.22 -19.44 -7.80
C PRO A 116 21.26 -20.55 -7.96
N THR A 117 20.99 -21.46 -8.89
CA THR A 117 21.87 -22.58 -9.22
C THR A 117 22.17 -22.59 -10.72
N LEU A 118 23.44 -22.77 -11.05
CA LEU A 118 23.90 -23.01 -12.41
C LEU A 118 23.50 -24.43 -12.88
N PRO A 119 23.57 -24.74 -14.18
CA PRO A 119 23.23 -26.07 -14.71
C PRO A 119 24.04 -27.23 -14.09
N ASP A 120 25.23 -26.93 -13.56
CA ASP A 120 26.08 -27.89 -12.85
C ASP A 120 25.72 -28.04 -11.36
N GLY A 121 24.70 -27.32 -10.88
CA GLY A 121 24.25 -27.30 -9.49
C GLY A 121 25.04 -26.37 -8.57
N SER A 122 26.07 -25.69 -9.07
CA SER A 122 26.84 -24.74 -8.26
C SER A 122 26.11 -23.41 -8.08
N ARG A 123 26.37 -22.73 -6.96
CA ARG A 123 25.89 -21.35 -6.73
C ARG A 123 26.72 -20.39 -7.59
N PRO A 124 26.09 -19.50 -8.38
CA PRO A 124 26.82 -18.51 -9.17
C PRO A 124 27.76 -17.68 -8.30
N ALA A 125 29.00 -17.52 -8.75
CA ALA A 125 29.97 -16.63 -8.11
C ALA A 125 29.43 -15.19 -8.07
N GLY A 126 29.81 -14.45 -7.03
CA GLY A 126 29.42 -13.05 -6.86
C GLY A 126 27.95 -12.79 -6.55
N PHE A 127 27.09 -13.81 -6.40
CA PHE A 127 25.68 -13.60 -6.04
C PHE A 127 25.54 -13.13 -4.58
N LEU A 128 25.06 -11.89 -4.40
CA LEU A 128 24.93 -11.21 -3.10
C LEU A 128 23.54 -11.36 -2.47
N GLY A 129 22.51 -11.64 -3.26
CA GLY A 129 21.13 -11.80 -2.78
C GLY A 129 20.10 -11.21 -3.73
N TYR A 130 18.84 -11.19 -3.29
CA TYR A 130 17.72 -10.62 -4.04
C TYR A 130 17.48 -9.16 -3.66
N ALA A 131 17.28 -8.29 -4.67
CA ALA A 131 17.11 -6.85 -4.49
C ALA A 131 15.94 -6.50 -3.56
N VAL A 132 14.81 -7.23 -3.68
CA VAL A 132 13.63 -7.05 -2.81
C VAL A 132 13.96 -7.22 -1.32
N ASN A 133 14.97 -8.01 -0.95
CA ASN A 133 15.40 -8.24 0.43
C ASN A 133 16.47 -7.24 0.92
N MET A 134 17.05 -6.46 0.00
CA MET A 134 18.07 -5.46 0.33
C MET A 134 17.46 -4.08 0.65
N ILE A 135 16.20 -3.85 0.29
CA ILE A 135 15.45 -2.67 0.73
C ILE A 135 14.96 -2.87 2.18
N ASN A 136 15.20 -1.88 3.01
CA ASN A 136 14.64 -1.79 4.35
C ASN A 136 13.33 -1.00 4.28
N ILE A 137 12.22 -1.57 4.75
CA ILE A 137 10.96 -0.84 4.82
C ILE A 137 11.07 0.21 5.93
N GLU A 138 10.66 1.43 5.66
CA GLU A 138 10.67 2.49 6.67
C GLU A 138 9.82 2.13 7.89
N ALA A 139 10.29 2.51 9.08
CA ALA A 139 9.67 2.12 10.34
C ALA A 139 8.21 2.59 10.46
N ASP A 140 7.89 3.74 9.88
CA ASP A 140 6.51 4.27 9.88
C ASP A 140 5.57 3.45 9.00
N HIS A 141 6.13 2.72 8.04
CA HIS A 141 5.42 1.89 7.08
C HIS A 141 5.45 0.39 7.40
N SER A 142 6.13 -0.05 8.47
CA SER A 142 6.22 -1.47 8.85
C SER A 142 4.86 -2.12 9.16
N ASP A 143 3.91 -1.32 9.64
CA ASP A 143 2.54 -1.76 9.96
C ASP A 143 1.57 -1.59 8.78
N THR A 144 2.06 -1.10 7.64
CA THR A 144 1.25 -0.95 6.42
C THR A 144 1.01 -2.34 5.84
N LYS A 145 -0.26 -2.73 5.80
CA LYS A 145 -0.69 -4.03 5.33
C LYS A 145 -1.94 -3.91 4.46
N THR A 146 -2.06 -4.83 3.53
CA THR A 146 -3.31 -5.13 2.82
C THR A 146 -4.36 -5.66 3.80
N ASP A 147 -5.61 -5.72 3.36
CA ASP A 147 -6.73 -6.28 4.11
C ASP A 147 -6.56 -7.79 4.33
N SER A 148 -5.85 -8.47 3.42
CA SER A 148 -5.40 -9.86 3.59
C SER A 148 -4.22 -10.01 4.57
N GLY A 149 -3.66 -8.91 5.07
CA GLY A 149 -2.58 -8.91 6.06
C GLY A 149 -1.17 -8.95 5.48
N CYS A 150 -1.01 -8.81 4.16
CA CYS A 150 0.28 -8.77 3.47
C CYS A 150 0.92 -7.38 3.61
N GLY A 151 2.20 -7.31 3.99
CA GLY A 151 3.00 -6.10 4.06
C GLY A 151 3.56 -5.64 2.71
N LEU A 152 4.28 -4.53 2.74
CA LEU A 152 4.86 -3.90 1.53
C LEU A 152 5.96 -4.73 0.86
N ARG A 153 6.67 -5.62 1.59
CA ARG A 153 7.78 -6.39 1.00
C ARG A 153 7.26 -7.37 -0.04
N GLU A 154 6.31 -8.22 0.36
CA GLU A 154 5.73 -9.25 -0.50
C GLU A 154 4.73 -8.69 -1.53
N THR A 155 4.26 -7.46 -1.37
CA THR A 155 3.35 -6.81 -2.32
C THR A 155 4.11 -5.82 -3.19
N LEU A 156 4.22 -4.56 -2.73
CA LEU A 156 4.81 -3.44 -3.47
C LEU A 156 6.24 -3.75 -3.94
N PHE A 157 7.16 -4.02 -3.02
CA PHE A 157 8.56 -4.17 -3.38
C PHE A 157 8.83 -5.43 -4.20
N TYR A 158 8.09 -6.52 -3.96
CA TYR A 158 8.15 -7.68 -4.83
C TYR A 158 7.58 -7.40 -6.22
N ARG A 159 6.53 -6.57 -6.37
CA ARG A 159 6.07 -6.15 -7.71
C ARG A 159 7.12 -5.32 -8.45
N LEU A 160 7.87 -4.48 -7.73
CA LEU A 160 8.89 -3.60 -8.30
C LEU A 160 10.16 -4.37 -8.69
N PHE A 161 10.62 -5.27 -7.83
CA PHE A 161 11.89 -5.98 -8.02
C PHE A 161 11.75 -7.42 -8.47
N GLY A 162 10.61 -8.09 -8.27
CA GLY A 162 10.44 -9.52 -8.54
C GLY A 162 11.57 -10.35 -7.96
N ASP A 163 12.09 -11.28 -8.75
CA ASP A 163 13.24 -12.12 -8.42
C ASP A 163 14.59 -11.46 -8.83
N THR A 164 14.67 -10.12 -8.91
CA THR A 164 15.90 -9.42 -9.35
C THR A 164 17.08 -9.76 -8.43
N GLN A 165 18.14 -10.31 -9.04
CA GLN A 165 19.35 -10.75 -8.35
C GLN A 165 20.42 -9.64 -8.33
N VAL A 166 21.23 -9.59 -7.27
CA VAL A 166 22.33 -8.63 -7.13
C VAL A 166 23.67 -9.36 -7.16
N TYR A 167 24.60 -8.87 -7.97
CA TYR A 167 25.93 -9.46 -8.18
C TYR A 167 27.05 -8.49 -7.84
N GLU A 168 28.22 -9.02 -7.51
CA GLU A 168 29.43 -8.23 -7.23
C GLU A 168 29.95 -7.52 -8.49
N THR A 169 30.07 -8.24 -9.61
CA THR A 169 30.58 -7.68 -10.87
C THR A 169 29.68 -8.00 -12.07
N ARG A 170 29.81 -7.22 -13.15
CA ARG A 170 29.16 -7.52 -14.44
C ARG A 170 29.55 -8.90 -14.97
N ASP A 171 30.78 -9.33 -14.75
CA ASP A 171 31.26 -10.61 -15.26
C ASP A 171 30.69 -11.79 -14.46
N ASP A 172 30.51 -11.64 -13.16
CA ASP A 172 29.74 -12.61 -12.35
C ASP A 172 28.30 -12.71 -12.82
N MET A 173 27.65 -11.57 -13.03
CA MET A 173 26.28 -11.51 -13.55
C MET A 173 26.16 -12.17 -14.93
N LYS A 174 27.10 -11.94 -15.85
CA LYS A 174 27.12 -12.59 -17.17
C LYS A 174 27.29 -14.10 -17.06
N ARG A 175 28.16 -14.58 -16.17
CA ARG A 175 28.34 -16.03 -15.93
C ARG A 175 27.08 -16.68 -15.38
N ALA A 176 26.25 -15.91 -14.67
CA ALA A 176 25.01 -16.38 -14.07
C ALA A 176 23.77 -16.28 -14.99
N ILE A 177 23.92 -15.85 -16.25
CA ILE A 177 22.77 -15.54 -17.11
C ILE A 177 21.76 -16.69 -17.27
N SER A 178 22.23 -17.95 -17.20
CA SER A 178 21.36 -19.12 -17.32
C SER A 178 20.41 -19.34 -16.13
N CYS A 179 20.69 -18.75 -14.96
CA CYS A 179 19.87 -18.88 -13.76
C CYS A 179 19.16 -17.58 -13.34
N ILE A 180 19.29 -16.51 -14.12
CA ILE A 180 18.57 -15.26 -13.91
C ILE A 180 17.22 -15.34 -14.62
N LYS A 181 16.12 -15.17 -13.87
CA LYS A 181 14.75 -15.27 -14.40
C LYS A 181 14.18 -13.92 -14.79
N ASP A 182 14.11 -13.00 -13.83
CA ASP A 182 13.42 -11.71 -14.00
C ASP A 182 14.38 -10.57 -14.31
N GLY A 183 15.57 -10.56 -13.73
CA GLY A 183 16.50 -9.45 -13.87
C GLY A 183 17.68 -9.60 -12.94
N ALA A 184 18.72 -8.83 -13.21
CA ALA A 184 19.86 -8.76 -12.34
C ALA A 184 20.54 -7.39 -12.42
N VAL A 185 21.22 -7.03 -11.34
CA VAL A 185 22.06 -5.85 -11.27
C VAL A 185 23.43 -6.22 -10.72
N SER A 186 24.46 -5.47 -11.06
CA SER A 186 25.81 -5.66 -10.49
C SER A 186 26.32 -4.38 -9.82
N MET A 187 27.14 -4.53 -8.77
CA MET A 187 27.65 -3.40 -7.96
C MET A 187 28.53 -2.44 -8.76
N ASP A 188 29.15 -2.90 -9.84
CA ASP A 188 29.90 -2.08 -10.78
C ASP A 188 29.01 -1.36 -11.83
N GLY A 189 27.69 -1.55 -11.79
CA GLY A 189 26.68 -0.81 -12.57
C GLY A 189 26.13 -1.55 -13.80
N GLY A 190 26.10 -2.89 -13.78
CA GLY A 190 25.43 -3.67 -14.81
C GLY A 190 23.94 -3.77 -14.52
N ILE A 191 23.08 -3.65 -15.53
CA ILE A 191 21.64 -3.85 -15.40
C ILE A 191 21.13 -4.77 -16.52
N LEU A 192 20.72 -5.97 -16.13
CA LEU A 192 19.97 -6.92 -16.94
C LEU A 192 18.50 -6.83 -16.54
N ARG A 193 17.65 -6.45 -17.48
CA ARG A 193 16.19 -6.45 -17.33
C ARG A 193 15.65 -7.78 -17.86
N GLY A 194 14.49 -8.17 -17.37
CA GLY A 194 13.81 -9.40 -17.80
C GLY A 194 13.57 -9.45 -19.31
N ASN A 195 13.31 -10.66 -19.80
CA ASN A 195 13.04 -10.93 -21.21
C ASN A 195 14.17 -10.52 -22.16
N GLY A 196 15.43 -10.57 -21.69
CA GLY A 196 16.62 -10.36 -22.53
C GLY A 196 16.95 -8.90 -22.84
N ALA A 197 16.40 -7.94 -22.11
CA ALA A 197 16.74 -6.53 -22.26
C ALA A 197 17.93 -6.15 -21.36
N VAL A 198 18.87 -5.35 -21.88
CA VAL A 198 20.04 -4.87 -21.11
C VAL A 198 20.06 -3.35 -21.15
N SER A 199 20.35 -2.70 -20.03
CA SER A 199 20.59 -1.25 -20.00
C SER A 199 22.09 -0.98 -20.10
N LEU A 200 22.48 -0.14 -21.05
CA LEU A 200 23.86 0.27 -21.28
C LEU A 200 23.98 1.79 -21.12
N GLY A 201 25.15 2.25 -20.70
CA GLY A 201 25.41 3.67 -20.43
C GLY A 201 25.50 3.96 -18.92
N CYS A 202 25.56 5.25 -18.58
CA CYS A 202 25.53 5.72 -17.22
C CYS A 202 24.38 6.72 -17.09
N LEU A 203 23.41 6.41 -16.23
CA LEU A 203 22.36 7.34 -15.85
C LEU A 203 22.51 7.61 -14.35
N GLU A 204 22.76 8.87 -13.98
CA GLU A 204 22.66 9.29 -12.59
C GLU A 204 21.19 9.55 -12.26
N PRO A 205 20.55 8.76 -11.37
CA PRO A 205 19.16 8.98 -11.02
C PRO A 205 19.00 10.24 -10.17
N ASP A 206 18.06 11.11 -10.55
CA ASP A 206 17.74 12.33 -9.79
C ASP A 206 17.12 12.02 -8.41
N VAL A 207 16.43 10.88 -8.31
CA VAL A 207 15.74 10.43 -7.10
C VAL A 207 16.24 9.04 -6.73
N ILE A 208 16.73 8.92 -5.50
CA ILE A 208 17.24 7.67 -4.92
C ILE A 208 16.47 7.33 -3.65
N PHE A 209 16.58 6.07 -3.20
CA PHE A 209 16.12 5.72 -1.86
C PHE A 209 16.99 6.45 -0.81
N PRO A 210 16.41 6.91 0.31
CA PRO A 210 17.21 7.38 1.44
C PRO A 210 18.19 6.28 1.87
N VAL A 211 19.42 6.67 2.18
CA VAL A 211 20.47 5.77 2.66
C VAL A 211 20.48 5.81 4.17
N VAL A 212 20.44 4.65 4.83
CA VAL A 212 20.57 4.59 6.28
C VAL A 212 22.04 4.86 6.64
N PRO A 213 22.38 5.96 7.35
CA PRO A 213 23.78 6.20 7.72
C PRO A 213 24.25 5.14 8.70
N ALA A 214 25.41 4.52 8.45
CA ALA A 214 26.05 3.58 9.38
C ALA A 214 26.33 4.21 10.77
N THR A 215 26.35 5.55 10.86
CA THR A 215 26.56 6.34 12.08
C THR A 215 25.30 6.57 12.91
N ASN A 216 24.11 6.26 12.40
CA ASN A 216 22.93 6.11 13.25
C ASN A 216 22.92 4.68 13.79
N GLN A 217 23.89 4.34 14.64
CA GLN A 217 23.56 3.46 15.75
C GLN A 217 22.47 4.20 16.53
N ILE A 218 21.22 3.94 16.18
CA ILE A 218 20.07 4.29 16.99
C ILE A 218 20.46 3.78 18.37
N SER A 219 20.72 4.70 19.30
CA SER A 219 21.08 4.34 20.67
C SER A 219 20.07 3.30 21.15
N GLU A 220 20.45 2.33 21.98
CA GLU A 220 19.47 1.40 22.57
C GLU A 220 18.24 2.14 23.13
N LYS A 221 18.46 3.39 23.59
CA LYS A 221 17.45 4.33 24.04
C LYS A 221 16.48 4.76 22.93
N ASP A 222 16.98 5.15 21.76
CA ASP A 222 16.14 5.56 20.62
C ASP A 222 15.39 4.36 20.02
N THR A 223 16.01 3.18 20.03
CA THR A 223 15.37 1.92 19.62
C THR A 223 14.22 1.58 20.58
N GLN A 224 14.44 1.74 21.89
CA GLN A 224 13.39 1.57 22.89
C GLN A 224 12.27 2.60 22.75
N VAL A 225 12.59 3.87 22.44
CA VAL A 225 11.60 4.91 22.22
C VAL A 225 10.73 4.58 20.99
N LEU A 226 11.34 4.20 19.87
CA LEU A 226 10.61 3.79 18.66
C LEU A 226 9.78 2.51 18.87
N LYS A 227 10.30 1.55 19.65
CA LYS A 227 9.56 0.34 20.02
C LYS A 227 8.33 0.68 20.88
N ARG A 228 8.51 1.52 21.91
CA ARG A 228 7.40 2.01 22.75
C ARG A 228 6.39 2.79 21.94
N TYR A 229 6.83 3.65 21.03
CA TYR A 229 5.96 4.39 20.12
C TYR A 229 5.11 3.43 19.28
N ARG A 230 5.72 2.41 18.66
CA ARG A 230 5.00 1.36 17.92
C ARG A 230 3.99 0.61 18.78
N GLU A 231 4.36 0.21 19.99
CA GLU A 231 3.45 -0.44 20.94
C GLU A 231 2.26 0.46 21.28
N LEU A 232 2.49 1.75 21.52
CA LEU A 232 1.43 2.73 21.80
C LEU A 232 0.52 2.95 20.60
N LYS A 233 1.10 3.08 19.39
CA LYS A 233 0.38 3.23 18.12
C LYS A 233 -0.51 2.01 17.86
N SER A 234 -0.01 0.80 18.10
CA SER A 234 -0.77 -0.45 18.00
C SER A 234 -1.92 -0.53 19.01
N LYS A 235 -1.65 -0.24 20.30
CA LYS A 235 -2.69 -0.17 21.34
C LYS A 235 -3.77 0.86 21.03
N LEU A 236 -3.38 2.01 20.47
CA LEU A 236 -4.31 3.04 20.03
C LEU A 236 -5.22 2.51 18.91
N LYS A 237 -4.65 1.86 17.89
CA LYS A 237 -5.40 1.24 16.77
C LYS A 237 -6.42 0.21 17.28
N GLU A 238 -6.02 -0.67 18.20
CA GLU A 238 -6.91 -1.67 18.81
C GLU A 238 -8.04 -1.02 19.62
N THR A 239 -7.71 0.01 20.41
CA THR A 239 -8.69 0.73 21.22
C THR A 239 -9.72 1.43 20.33
N VAL A 240 -9.27 2.09 19.26
CA VAL A 240 -10.14 2.72 18.27
C VAL A 240 -11.06 1.70 17.61
N ALA A 241 -10.54 0.54 17.20
CA ALA A 241 -11.36 -0.53 16.61
C ALA A 241 -12.44 -1.05 17.59
N LYS A 242 -12.09 -1.24 18.87
CA LYS A 242 -13.04 -1.61 19.92
C LYS A 242 -14.13 -0.55 20.12
N LEU A 243 -13.76 0.75 20.11
CA LEU A 243 -14.70 1.85 20.23
C LEU A 243 -15.67 1.91 19.04
N VAL A 244 -15.18 1.71 17.82
CA VAL A 244 -16.01 1.65 16.61
C VAL A 244 -17.00 0.49 16.70
N LYS A 245 -16.56 -0.70 17.11
CA LYS A 245 -17.44 -1.86 17.29
C LYS A 245 -18.52 -1.61 18.34
N LYS A 246 -18.14 -1.06 19.51
CA LYS A 246 -19.11 -0.67 20.56
C LYS A 246 -20.11 0.38 20.06
N ARG A 247 -19.65 1.37 19.29
CA ARG A 247 -20.53 2.40 18.71
C ARG A 247 -21.57 1.78 17.78
N LYS A 248 -21.16 0.88 16.87
CA LYS A 248 -22.08 0.17 15.96
C LYS A 248 -23.10 -0.69 16.73
N SER A 249 -22.67 -1.41 17.77
CA SER A 249 -23.58 -2.20 18.62
C SER A 249 -24.63 -1.31 19.28
N ARG A 250 -24.19 -0.21 19.91
CA ARG A 250 -25.08 0.75 20.57
C ARG A 250 -26.11 1.31 19.60
N GLU A 251 -25.70 1.63 18.38
CA GLU A 251 -26.58 2.18 17.35
C GLU A 251 -27.64 1.16 16.89
N SER A 252 -27.26 -0.10 16.74
CA SER A 252 -28.21 -1.20 16.49
C SER A 252 -29.17 -1.42 17.66
N ASP A 253 -28.69 -1.36 18.90
CA ASP A 253 -29.52 -1.50 20.09
C ASP A 253 -30.53 -0.36 20.22
N LEU A 254 -30.10 0.87 19.93
CA LEU A 254 -30.95 2.05 19.94
C LEU A 254 -32.05 1.96 18.88
N LYS A 255 -31.70 1.51 17.66
CA LYS A 255 -32.67 1.27 16.58
C LYS A 255 -33.73 0.25 17.01
N ARG A 256 -33.31 -0.89 17.55
CA ARG A 256 -34.21 -1.93 18.08
C ARG A 256 -35.09 -1.44 19.23
N PHE A 257 -34.56 -0.57 20.10
CA PHE A 257 -35.32 0.05 21.17
C PHE A 257 -36.44 0.93 20.62
N TYR A 258 -36.14 1.82 19.66
CA TYR A 258 -37.14 2.69 19.05
C TYR A 258 -38.20 1.90 18.27
N GLU A 259 -37.81 0.90 17.49
CA GLU A 259 -38.75 0.01 16.79
C GLU A 259 -39.73 -0.67 17.77
N ARG A 260 -39.23 -1.18 18.90
CA ARG A 260 -40.10 -1.78 19.94
C ARG A 260 -40.97 -0.75 20.64
N ARG A 261 -40.42 0.41 21.01
CA ARG A 261 -41.17 1.50 21.64
C ARG A 261 -42.35 1.92 20.76
N ASP A 262 -42.09 2.14 19.47
CA ASP A 262 -43.10 2.57 18.51
C ASP A 262 -44.16 1.48 18.26
N LEU A 263 -43.74 0.20 18.28
CA LEU A 263 -44.67 -0.93 18.24
C LEU A 263 -45.58 -0.96 19.48
N TYR A 264 -45.02 -0.84 20.69
CA TYR A 264 -45.81 -0.80 21.92
C TYR A 264 -46.75 0.40 21.96
N ALA A 265 -46.31 1.59 21.53
CA ALA A 265 -47.16 2.76 21.43
C ALA A 265 -48.40 2.50 20.55
N LYS A 266 -48.23 1.83 19.41
CA LYS A 266 -49.35 1.44 18.53
C LYS A 266 -50.36 0.48 19.18
N TYR A 267 -49.90 -0.43 20.05
CA TYR A 267 -50.79 -1.33 20.78
C TYR A 267 -51.65 -0.59 21.82
N PHE A 268 -51.11 0.43 22.49
CA PHE A 268 -51.84 1.20 23.51
C PHE A 268 -52.69 2.34 22.94
N THR A 269 -52.47 2.75 21.69
CA THR A 269 -53.35 3.72 20.98
C THR A 269 -54.47 3.05 20.19
N ARG A 270 -54.59 1.72 20.22
CA ARG A 270 -55.67 0.98 19.56
C ARG A 270 -56.85 0.89 20.54
N ASP A 271 -57.85 1.73 20.34
CA ASP A 271 -59.08 1.71 21.15
C ASP A 271 -59.75 0.32 21.13
N PRO A 272 -60.19 -0.24 22.29
CA PRO A 272 -60.94 -1.49 22.34
C PRO A 272 -62.35 -1.42 21.74
N SER A 273 -62.80 -0.26 21.28
CA SER A 273 -64.21 0.01 20.97
C SER A 273 -64.61 -0.13 19.49
N VAL A 274 -63.87 -0.89 18.68
CA VAL A 274 -64.34 -1.32 17.36
C VAL A 274 -64.11 -2.82 17.17
N SER A 275 -64.90 -3.63 17.86
CA SER A 275 -65.24 -4.99 17.43
C SER A 275 -66.74 -5.07 17.15
N SER A 276 -67.19 -4.45 16.06
CA SER A 276 -68.52 -4.71 15.50
C SER A 276 -68.36 -5.69 14.34
N ASN A 277 -68.69 -6.94 14.64
CA ASN A 277 -69.34 -7.96 13.80
C ASN A 277 -69.22 -7.84 12.27
N SER A 278 -68.56 -8.83 11.68
CA SER A 278 -69.02 -9.42 10.42
C SER A 278 -68.59 -10.90 10.37
N THR A 279 -69.53 -11.77 10.72
CA THR A 279 -69.52 -13.21 10.44
C THR A 279 -69.49 -13.45 8.93
N PRO A 280 -68.62 -14.33 8.40
CA PRO A 280 -68.88 -14.98 7.13
C PRO A 280 -69.62 -16.29 7.37
N SER A 281 -70.75 -16.43 6.68
CA SER A 281 -71.59 -17.61 6.58
C SER A 281 -70.78 -18.86 6.22
N TYR A 282 -71.12 -19.97 6.89
CA TYR A 282 -70.81 -21.32 6.42
C TYR A 282 -71.50 -21.56 5.06
N ASP A 283 -70.79 -22.21 4.15
CA ASP A 283 -71.41 -23.15 3.20
C ASP A 283 -70.50 -24.37 3.04
N MET A 284 -71.12 -25.52 3.26
CA MET A 284 -70.56 -26.87 3.27
C MET A 284 -71.10 -27.63 2.04
N HIS A 285 -70.21 -28.41 1.44
CA HIS A 285 -70.44 -29.63 0.64
C HIS A 285 -70.83 -29.52 -0.84
N PRO A 286 -70.60 -30.59 -1.64
CA PRO A 286 -69.90 -31.86 -1.33
C PRO A 286 -68.50 -31.98 -1.96
#